data_AF-A0A535XWD2-F1
#
_entry.id   AF-A0A535XWD2-F1
#
_cell.length_a   1.000
_cell.length_b   1.000
_cell.length_c   1.000
_cell.angle_alpha   90.00
_cell.angle_beta   90.00
_cell.angle_gamma   90.00
#
_symmetry.space_group_name_H-M   'P 1'
#
loop_
_entity.id
_entity.type
_entity.pdbx_description
1 polymer ?
#
loop_
_entity_poly.entity_id
_entity_poly.type
_entity_poly.pdbx_seq_one_letter_code
_entity_poly.pdbx_strand_id
1 'polypeptide(L)'
;MRVLTSFEFQRMRFLDGGFLPARPAVFDDPEIQKKYPYAKAAQASFENLKPRPVTPFYPDMSANAIQPAFGQAMAKQIPPDQAIKQMADKMRQILKTG
;
A
#
# COMPACT_ATOMS: atom_id res chain seq x y z
N MET A 1 -4.35 -21.72 5.77
CA MET A 1 -4.48 -20.26 5.96
C MET A 1 -5.16 -19.83 7.27
N ARG A 2 -5.98 -20.69 7.92
CA ARG A 2 -6.78 -20.33 9.13
C ARG A 2 -5.97 -19.81 10.32
N VAL A 3 -4.75 -20.31 10.53
CA VAL A 3 -3.88 -19.86 11.64
C VAL A 3 -3.40 -18.42 11.40
N LEU A 4 -2.90 -18.11 10.20
CA LEU A 4 -2.34 -16.79 9.87
C LEU A 4 -3.38 -15.66 9.89
N THR A 5 -4.65 -15.99 9.66
CA THR A 5 -5.78 -15.03 9.68
C THR A 5 -6.59 -15.07 10.98
N SER A 6 -6.14 -15.84 11.97
CA SER A 6 -6.74 -15.87 13.30
C SER A 6 -6.52 -14.56 14.04
N PHE A 7 -7.41 -14.26 14.98
CA PHE A 7 -7.26 -13.10 15.86
C PHE A 7 -5.94 -13.20 16.65
N GLU A 8 -5.69 -14.33 17.31
CA GLU A 8 -4.50 -14.55 18.13
C GLU A 8 -3.19 -14.33 17.37
N PHE A 9 -3.09 -14.87 16.16
CA PHE A 9 -1.87 -14.73 15.38
C PHE A 9 -1.64 -13.28 14.92
N GLN A 10 -2.70 -12.60 14.48
CA GLN A 10 -2.58 -11.19 14.07
C GLN A 10 -2.33 -10.25 15.26
N ARG A 11 -2.95 -10.53 16.41
CA ARG A 11 -2.70 -9.85 17.68
C ARG A 11 -1.24 -9.98 18.08
N MET A 12 -0.70 -11.20 18.10
CA MET A 12 0.71 -11.45 18.38
C MET A 12 1.62 -10.69 17.41
N ARG A 13 1.36 -10.73 16.10
CA ARG A 13 2.18 -10.00 15.12
C ARG A 13 2.13 -8.49 15.30
N PHE A 14 0.97 -7.94 15.68
CA PHE A 14 0.88 -6.51 15.93
C PHE A 14 1.62 -6.16 17.23
N LEU A 15 1.37 -6.89 18.32
CA LEU A 15 2.04 -6.65 19.59
C LEU A 15 3.56 -6.78 19.50
N ASP A 16 4.07 -7.82 18.85
CA ASP A 16 5.51 -8.12 18.87
C ASP A 16 6.26 -7.38 17.76
N GLY A 17 5.64 -7.24 16.58
CA GLY A 17 6.29 -6.73 15.38
C GLY A 17 5.74 -5.42 14.83
N GLY A 18 4.69 -4.85 15.43
CA GLY A 18 4.06 -3.62 14.92
C GLY A 18 3.32 -3.80 13.58
N PHE A 19 3.07 -5.05 13.16
CA PHE A 19 2.39 -5.32 11.89
C PHE A 19 0.90 -5.04 12.00
N LEU A 20 0.41 -4.05 11.24
CA LEU A 20 -1.01 -3.72 11.22
C LEU A 20 -1.87 -4.92 10.78
N PRO A 21 -2.94 -5.25 11.51
CA PRO A 21 -3.74 -6.43 11.27
C PRO A 21 -4.70 -6.21 10.09
N ALA A 22 -5.01 -7.30 9.39
CA ALA A 22 -6.10 -7.30 8.41
C ALA A 22 -7.48 -7.51 9.07
N ARG A 23 -7.52 -8.01 10.32
CA ARG A 23 -8.73 -8.22 11.10
C ARG A 23 -9.02 -6.98 11.97
N PRO A 24 -10.13 -6.26 11.74
CA PRO A 24 -10.43 -5.01 12.47
C PRO A 24 -10.48 -5.17 13.99
N ALA A 25 -11.05 -6.28 14.49
CA ALA A 25 -11.18 -6.53 15.93
C ALA A 25 -9.85 -6.50 16.70
N VAL A 26 -8.71 -6.74 16.03
CA VAL A 26 -7.38 -6.69 16.67
C VAL A 26 -7.00 -5.25 17.06
N PHE A 27 -7.50 -4.24 16.35
CA PHE A 27 -7.26 -2.84 16.73
C PHE A 27 -7.89 -2.51 18.08
N ASP A 28 -9.00 -3.14 18.48
CA ASP A 28 -9.69 -2.85 19.74
C ASP A 28 -9.07 -3.55 20.97
N ASP A 29 -8.00 -4.33 20.77
CA ASP A 29 -7.33 -5.02 21.88
C ASP A 29 -6.69 -4.02 22.87
N PRO A 30 -6.97 -4.13 24.19
CA PRO A 30 -6.47 -3.18 25.17
C PRO A 30 -4.94 -3.11 25.27
N GLU A 31 -4.23 -4.23 25.07
CA GLU A 31 -2.77 -4.23 25.09
C GLU A 31 -2.20 -3.53 23.86
N ILE A 32 -2.85 -3.70 22.71
CA ILE A 32 -2.50 -2.99 21.47
C ILE A 32 -2.74 -1.49 21.62
N GLN A 33 -3.89 -1.07 22.14
CA GLN A 33 -4.18 0.35 22.38
C GLN A 33 -3.21 0.99 23.37
N LYS A 34 -2.78 0.24 24.39
CA LYS A 34 -1.77 0.68 25.36
C LYS A 34 -0.38 0.80 24.74
N LYS A 35 0.05 -0.18 23.94
CA LYS A 35 1.40 -0.22 23.33
C LYS A 35 1.53 0.69 22.11
N TYR A 36 0.45 0.82 21.34
CA TYR A 36 0.37 1.59 20.10
C TYR A 36 -0.84 2.54 20.16
N PRO A 37 -0.73 3.70 20.84
CA PRO A 37 -1.84 4.66 20.93
C PRO A 37 -2.36 5.16 19.56
N TYR A 38 -1.52 5.08 18.51
CA TYR A 38 -1.91 5.41 17.14
C TYR A 38 -2.82 4.35 16.48
N ALA A 39 -2.96 3.15 17.06
CA ALA A 39 -3.66 2.02 16.44
C ALA A 39 -5.10 2.39 16.05
N LYS A 40 -5.79 3.17 16.87
CA LYS A 40 -7.14 3.67 16.57
C LYS A 40 -7.18 4.61 15.36
N ALA A 41 -6.22 5.52 15.26
CA ALA A 41 -6.09 6.40 14.09
C ALA A 41 -5.68 5.65 12.82
N ALA A 42 -4.84 4.62 12.97
CA ALA A 42 -4.46 3.74 11.86
C ALA A 42 -5.68 2.99 11.32
N GLN A 43 -6.56 2.45 12.19
CA GLN A 43 -7.80 1.78 11.78
C GLN A 43 -8.67 2.66 10.87
N ALA A 44 -8.86 3.93 11.21
CA ALA A 44 -9.63 4.87 10.39
C ALA A 44 -9.00 5.10 8.99
N SER A 45 -7.68 5.00 8.87
CA SER A 45 -6.99 5.08 7.57
C SER A 45 -7.35 3.90 6.64
N PHE A 46 -7.69 2.74 7.20
CA PHE A 46 -8.08 1.57 6.40
C PHE A 46 -9.47 1.71 5.76
N GLU A 47 -10.38 2.48 6.36
CA GLU A 47 -11.73 2.69 5.81
C GLU A 47 -11.70 3.45 4.48
N ASN A 48 -10.68 4.28 4.26
CA ASN A 48 -10.53 5.14 3.08
C ASN A 48 -9.42 4.67 2.13
N LEU A 49 -8.77 3.53 2.42
CA LEU A 49 -7.64 3.07 1.63
C LEU A 49 -8.12 2.67 0.23
N LYS A 50 -7.40 3.11 -0.80
CA LYS A 50 -7.60 2.63 -2.16
C LYS A 50 -6.47 1.67 -2.50
N PRO A 51 -6.78 0.40 -2.87
CA PRO A 51 -5.75 -0.49 -3.35
C PRO A 51 -5.14 0.10 -4.63
N ARG A 52 -3.87 -0.22 -4.86
CA ARG A 52 -3.23 0.01 -6.16
C ARG A 52 -4.02 -0.73 -7.26
N PRO A 53 -3.88 -0.33 -8.54
CA PRO A 53 -4.59 -0.97 -9.64
C PRO A 53 -4.49 -2.51 -9.60
N VAL A 54 -5.65 -3.17 -9.50
CA VAL A 54 -5.74 -4.63 -9.43
C VAL A 54 -5.68 -5.18 -10.85
N THR A 55 -4.48 -5.46 -11.32
CA THR A 55 -4.23 -6.01 -12.66
C THR A 55 -2.99 -6.91 -12.63
N PRO A 56 -2.95 -8.00 -13.43
CA PRO A 56 -1.75 -8.82 -13.59
C PRO A 56 -0.52 -8.01 -14.04
N PHE A 57 -0.76 -6.89 -14.72
CA PHE A 57 0.28 -6.02 -15.26
C PHE A 57 0.81 -4.98 -14.27
N TYR A 58 0.31 -4.95 -13.02
CA TYR A 58 0.73 -3.94 -12.04
C TYR A 58 2.24 -3.96 -11.74
N PRO A 59 2.93 -5.12 -11.65
CA PRO A 59 4.38 -5.13 -11.50
C PRO A 59 5.10 -4.37 -12.62
N ASP A 60 4.67 -4.59 -13.87
CA ASP A 60 5.21 -3.91 -15.04
C ASP A 60 4.88 -2.41 -15.03
N MET A 61 3.64 -2.04 -14.73
CA MET A 61 3.25 -0.64 -14.55
C MET A 61 4.10 0.07 -13.50
N SER A 62 4.34 -0.58 -12.35
CA SER A 62 5.13 -0.01 -11.27
C SER A 62 6.59 0.20 -11.72
N ALA A 63 7.22 -0.84 -12.25
CA ALA A 63 8.64 -0.83 -12.58
C ALA A 63 8.96 0.05 -13.80
N ASN A 64 8.12 0.00 -14.83
CA ASN A 64 8.45 0.54 -16.15
C ASN A 64 7.66 1.80 -16.54
N ALA A 65 6.57 2.13 -15.83
CA ALA A 65 5.82 3.37 -16.06
C ALA A 65 5.96 4.36 -14.89
N ILE A 66 5.67 3.92 -13.66
CA ILE A 66 5.54 4.80 -12.49
C ILE A 66 6.91 5.20 -11.94
N GLN A 67 7.73 4.23 -11.53
CA GLN A 67 8.99 4.49 -10.84
C GLN A 67 10.00 5.34 -11.65
N PRO A 68 10.21 5.09 -12.96
CA PRO A 68 11.21 5.83 -13.74
C PRO A 68 10.85 7.31 -13.89
N ALA A 69 9.61 7.61 -14.31
CA ALA A 69 9.15 8.98 -14.49
C ALA A 69 9.09 9.74 -13.14
N PHE A 70 8.73 9.05 -12.05
CA PHE A 70 8.75 9.64 -10.71
C PHE A 70 10.18 9.98 -10.28
N GLY A 71 11.12 9.06 -10.51
CA GLY A 71 12.54 9.29 -10.24
C GLY A 71 13.10 10.49 -11.00
N GLN A 72 12.78 10.64 -12.29
CA GLN A 72 13.21 11.79 -13.09
C GLN A 72 12.63 13.11 -12.57
N ALA A 73 11.34 13.14 -12.19
CA ALA A 73 10.72 14.32 -11.59
C ALA A 73 11.36 14.71 -10.26
N MET A 74 11.61 13.74 -9.37
CA MET A 74 12.28 13.96 -8.09
C MET A 74 13.72 14.45 -8.26
N ALA A 75 14.41 13.94 -9.28
CA ALA A 75 15.74 14.41 -9.68
C ALA A 75 15.73 15.75 -10.43
N LYS A 76 14.56 16.37 -10.61
CA LYS A 76 14.34 17.64 -11.34
C LYS A 76 14.82 17.59 -12.81
N GLN A 77 14.88 16.40 -13.40
CA GLN A 77 15.26 16.20 -14.79
C GLN A 77 14.11 16.55 -15.74
N ILE A 78 12.87 16.35 -15.30
CA ILE A 78 11.65 16.74 -16.01
C ILE A 78 10.66 17.41 -15.05
N PRO A 79 9.79 18.31 -15.52
CA PRO A 79 8.72 18.87 -14.70
C PRO A 79 7.67 17.82 -14.32
N PRO A 80 6.96 17.98 -13.19
CA PRO A 80 5.95 17.02 -12.72
C PRO A 80 4.87 16.68 -13.75
N ASP A 81 4.39 17.66 -14.51
CA ASP A 81 3.35 17.45 -15.53
C ASP A 81 3.82 16.53 -16.65
N GLN A 82 5.08 16.66 -17.06
CA GLN A 82 5.70 15.77 -18.05
C GLN A 82 5.84 14.35 -17.49
N ALA A 83 6.22 14.20 -16.22
CA ALA A 83 6.32 12.90 -15.58
C ALA A 83 4.95 12.21 -15.50
N ILE A 84 3.91 12.92 -15.08
CA ILE A 84 2.53 12.39 -15.01
C ILE A 84 2.07 11.93 -16.40
N LYS A 85 2.34 12.73 -17.45
CA LYS A 85 2.00 12.35 -18.83
C LYS A 85 2.74 11.07 -19.26
N GLN A 86 4.04 10.98 -19.00
CA GLN A 86 4.83 9.79 -19.34
C GLN A 86 4.33 8.53 -18.61
N MET A 87 4.02 8.64 -17.31
CA MET A 87 3.43 7.53 -16.55
C MET A 87 2.12 7.07 -17.19
N ALA A 88 1.22 8.01 -17.50
CA ALA A 88 -0.09 7.71 -18.07
C ALA A 88 0.01 7.03 -19.44
N ASP A 89 0.85 7.56 -20.33
CA ASP A 89 1.04 7.01 -21.67
C ASP A 89 1.65 5.60 -21.62
N LYS A 90 2.64 5.39 -20.74
CA LYS A 90 3.29 4.09 -20.59
C LYS A 90 2.37 3.05 -19.95
N MET A 91 1.59 3.41 -18.91
CA MET A 91 0.59 2.51 -18.34
C MET A 91 -0.46 2.09 -19.37
N ARG A 92 -0.93 3.01 -20.22
CA ARG A 92 -1.84 2.69 -21.33
C ARG A 92 -1.20 1.79 -22.37
N GLN A 93 0.09 1.94 -22.65
CA GLN A 93 0.82 1.05 -23.56
C GLN A 93 0.87 -0.38 -22.99
N ILE A 94 1.22 -0.53 -21.71
CA ILE A 94 1.30 -1.84 -21.04
C ILE A 94 -0.03 -2.58 -21.13
N LEU A 95 -1.16 -1.89 -20.90
CA LEU A 95 -2.50 -2.47 -21.02
C LEU A 95 -2.90 -2.91 -22.43
N LYS A 96 -2.24 -2.39 -23.48
CA LYS A 96 -2.52 -2.76 -24.87
C LYS A 96 -1.68 -3.95 -25.34
N THR A 97 -0.55 -4.20 -24.69
CA THR A 97 0.43 -5.21 -25.11
C THR A 97 0.37 -6.49 -24.30
N GLY A 98 -0.31 -6.48 -23.15
CA GLY A 98 -0.60 -7.65 -22.34
C GLY A 98 -2.03 -8.13 -22.53
#